data_AF-A0A0G0LAC0-F1
#
_entry.id   AF-A0A0G0LAC0-F1
#
_cell.length_a   1.000
_cell.length_b   1.000
_cell.length_c   1.000
_cell.angle_alpha   90.00
_cell.angle_beta   90.00
_cell.angle_gamma   90.00
#
_symmetry.space_group_name_H-M   'P 1'
#
loop_
_entity.id
_entity.type
_entity.pdbx_description
1 polymer ?
#
loop_
_entity_poly.entity_id
_entity_poly.type
_entity_poly.pdbx_seq_one_letter_code
_entity_poly.pdbx_strand_id
1 'polypeptide(L)'
;MRVYHFAISADREIILYQVSLYESYLDANYTSDLINYSKCYNIRMSKKCPGCMQTLDESEFNWKIKNIKLQSYCKKCSRLYIKSHYDKNRQYYIVKAHKRNDVLQKRARDFLGPYLLSHPCVDCGETNILVLEFDHKNRKEKTDTIGRIIQSGASLDKIKNEVAKCDVRCSNCHRKKTEIENNSWKLKYAPVA
;
A
#
# COMPACT_ATOMS: atom_id res chain seq x y z
N MET A 1 18.04 -64.06 -4.95
CA MET A 1 19.53 -64.10 -4.77
C MET A 1 20.11 -63.21 -5.86
N ARG A 2 20.77 -62.07 -5.64
CA ARG A 2 21.56 -61.57 -4.50
C ARG A 2 21.20 -60.11 -4.24
N VAL A 3 21.12 -59.75 -2.96
CA VAL A 3 21.02 -58.36 -2.52
C VAL A 3 22.44 -57.81 -2.50
N TYR A 4 22.75 -56.84 -3.36
CA TYR A 4 23.99 -56.09 -3.26
C TYR A 4 23.68 -54.77 -2.56
N HIS A 5 23.96 -54.73 -1.25
CA HIS A 5 24.18 -53.49 -0.53
C HIS A 5 25.48 -52.86 -1.05
N PHE A 6 25.41 -51.67 -1.64
CA PHE A 6 26.57 -50.81 -1.76
C PHE A 6 26.36 -49.55 -0.92
N ALA A 7 27.27 -49.42 0.03
CA ALA A 7 27.32 -48.39 1.04
C ALA A 7 27.49 -47.00 0.43
N ILE A 8 26.87 -46.03 1.09
CA ILE A 8 27.05 -44.61 0.87
C ILE A 8 28.45 -44.25 1.38
N SER A 9 29.38 -43.91 0.50
CA SER A 9 30.57 -43.13 0.86
C SER A 9 30.62 -41.87 0.01
N ALA A 10 30.69 -40.74 0.72
CA ALA A 10 30.94 -39.43 0.17
C ALA A 10 32.25 -39.45 -0.63
N ASP A 11 32.22 -39.03 -1.90
CA ASP A 11 33.22 -38.14 -2.50
C ASP A 11 32.78 -37.73 -3.91
N ARG A 12 32.96 -36.44 -4.21
CA ARG A 12 32.29 -35.69 -5.29
C ARG A 12 32.99 -35.80 -6.66
N GLU A 13 33.94 -36.73 -6.81
CA GLU A 13 34.81 -36.81 -8.00
C GLU A 13 34.51 -37.98 -8.97
N ILE A 14 33.66 -38.95 -8.63
CA ILE A 14 33.39 -40.11 -9.52
C ILE A 14 32.13 -39.92 -10.41
N ILE A 15 31.50 -38.75 -10.42
CA ILE A 15 30.31 -38.52 -11.26
C ILE A 15 30.68 -38.09 -12.70
N LEU A 16 31.93 -37.66 -12.96
CA LEU A 16 32.30 -37.12 -14.27
C LEU A 16 32.90 -38.14 -15.26
N TYR A 17 33.13 -39.40 -14.86
CA TYR A 17 33.70 -40.42 -15.78
C TYR A 17 32.69 -41.45 -16.30
N GLN A 18 31.43 -41.38 -15.88
CA GLN A 18 30.37 -42.30 -16.31
C GLN A 18 29.32 -41.64 -17.23
N VAL A 19 29.66 -40.49 -17.83
CA VAL A 19 28.78 -39.77 -18.77
C VAL A 19 29.19 -40.02 -20.24
N SER A 20 30.39 -40.53 -20.54
CA SER A 20 30.87 -40.66 -21.94
C SER A 20 30.61 -42.00 -22.64
N LEU A 21 30.05 -43.00 -21.95
CA LEU A 21 29.76 -44.34 -22.53
C LEU A 21 28.28 -44.74 -22.45
N TYR A 22 27.39 -43.82 -22.08
CA TYR A 22 25.96 -44.08 -21.89
C TYR A 22 25.06 -43.20 -22.80
N GLU A 23 25.59 -42.68 -23.91
CA GLU A 23 24.78 -41.91 -24.87
C GLU A 23 24.05 -42.79 -25.91
N SER A 24 24.21 -44.11 -25.89
CA SER A 24 23.56 -45.00 -26.88
C SER A 24 22.31 -45.74 -26.38
N TYR A 25 21.83 -45.49 -25.16
CA TYR A 25 20.69 -46.21 -24.56
C TYR A 25 19.79 -45.31 -23.69
N LEU A 26 19.23 -44.24 -24.26
CA LEU A 26 18.18 -43.47 -23.59
C LEU A 26 16.90 -43.52 -24.42
N ASP A 27 16.09 -44.55 -24.16
CA ASP A 27 14.69 -44.59 -24.55
C ASP A 27 13.91 -43.46 -23.85
N ALA A 28 12.93 -42.90 -24.58
CA ALA A 28 12.08 -41.77 -24.20
C ALA A 28 11.19 -41.97 -22.94
N ASN A 29 11.40 -43.04 -22.19
CA ASN A 29 10.69 -43.38 -20.96
C ASN A 29 11.46 -43.03 -19.68
N TYR A 30 12.70 -42.53 -19.76
CA TYR A 30 13.47 -42.13 -18.58
C TYR A 30 13.17 -40.69 -18.11
N THR A 31 12.63 -39.84 -18.99
CA THR A 31 12.28 -38.45 -18.67
C THR A 31 11.02 -38.32 -17.81
N SER A 32 10.10 -39.29 -17.87
CA SER A 32 8.93 -39.30 -16.98
C SER A 32 9.29 -39.62 -15.52
N ASP A 33 10.35 -40.39 -15.31
CA ASP A 33 10.74 -40.85 -13.98
C ASP A 33 11.49 -39.78 -13.19
N LEU A 34 12.28 -38.91 -13.84
CA LEU A 34 12.87 -37.73 -13.18
C LEU A 34 11.82 -36.66 -12.81
N ILE A 35 10.78 -36.50 -13.63
CA ILE A 35 9.66 -35.59 -13.32
C ILE A 35 8.81 -36.17 -12.17
N ASN A 36 8.60 -37.50 -12.11
CA ASN A 36 7.90 -38.15 -11.00
C ASN A 36 8.74 -38.24 -9.71
N TYR A 37 10.06 -38.38 -9.80
CA TYR A 37 10.94 -38.37 -8.62
C TYR A 37 10.89 -37.02 -7.88
N SER A 38 10.71 -35.92 -8.63
CA SER A 38 10.51 -34.57 -8.08
C SER A 38 9.15 -34.37 -7.38
N LYS A 39 8.15 -35.21 -7.66
CA LYS A 39 6.83 -35.17 -6.99
C LYS A 39 6.81 -35.93 -5.66
N CYS A 40 7.70 -36.91 -5.48
CA CYS A 40 7.76 -37.73 -4.26
C CYS A 40 8.78 -37.22 -3.24
N TYR A 41 9.82 -36.48 -3.66
CA TYR A 41 10.72 -35.78 -2.75
C TYR A 41 10.37 -34.29 -2.70
N ASN A 42 9.73 -33.88 -1.60
CA ASN A 42 9.68 -32.48 -1.17
C ASN A 42 11.11 -31.99 -0.90
N ILE A 43 11.91 -31.67 -1.92
CA ILE A 43 13.21 -31.03 -1.76
C ILE A 43 12.93 -29.59 -1.38
N ARG A 44 12.68 -29.40 -0.09
CA ARG A 44 12.57 -28.11 0.56
C ARG A 44 13.92 -27.41 0.47
N MET A 45 14.07 -26.52 -0.51
CA MET A 45 15.26 -25.69 -0.65
C MET A 45 15.42 -24.90 0.65
N SER A 46 16.63 -24.96 1.23
CA SER A 46 16.91 -24.36 2.53
C SER A 46 17.98 -23.30 2.42
N LYS A 47 17.87 -22.28 3.26
CA LYS A 47 18.68 -21.07 3.24
C LYS A 47 19.05 -20.64 4.65
N LYS A 48 20.30 -20.23 4.85
CA LYS A 48 20.77 -19.70 6.14
C LYS A 48 20.40 -18.22 6.30
N CYS A 49 19.73 -17.87 7.39
CA CYS A 49 19.44 -16.49 7.76
C CYS A 49 20.64 -15.88 8.51
N PRO A 50 21.18 -14.71 8.11
CA PRO A 50 22.31 -14.07 8.80
C PRO A 50 21.91 -13.43 10.15
N GLY A 51 20.61 -13.22 10.40
CA GLY A 51 20.13 -12.60 11.64
C GLY A 51 20.01 -13.57 12.81
N CYS A 52 19.34 -14.72 12.61
CA CYS A 52 19.19 -15.75 13.64
C CYS A 52 20.16 -16.93 13.47
N MET A 53 20.96 -16.94 12.40
CA MET A 53 21.93 -17.98 12.05
C MET A 53 21.34 -19.38 11.77
N GLN A 54 20.01 -19.53 11.76
CA GLN A 54 19.33 -20.79 11.46
C GLN A 54 19.24 -21.03 9.94
N THR A 55 19.36 -22.30 9.56
CA THR A 55 19.01 -22.79 8.21
C THR A 55 17.52 -23.12 8.20
N LEU A 56 16.76 -22.40 7.38
CA LEU A 56 15.30 -22.51 7.30
C LEU A 56 14.89 -22.81 5.87
N ASP A 57 13.68 -23.34 5.70
CA ASP A 57 13.06 -23.51 4.39
C ASP A 57 12.94 -22.15 3.65
N GLU A 58 13.08 -22.16 2.33
CA GLU A 58 12.97 -20.95 1.51
C GLU A 58 11.64 -20.21 1.68
N SER A 59 10.55 -20.92 2.00
CA SER A 59 9.24 -20.31 2.30
C SER A 59 9.26 -19.46 3.57
N GLU A 60 10.26 -19.61 4.46
CA GLU A 60 10.45 -18.74 5.63
C GLU A 60 11.10 -17.40 5.28
N PHE A 61 11.40 -17.13 4.01
CA PHE A 61 11.96 -15.88 3.53
C PHE A 61 10.93 -15.12 2.68
N ASN A 62 10.97 -13.79 2.74
CA ASN A 62 10.13 -12.95 1.87
C ASN A 62 10.78 -12.84 0.49
N TRP A 63 9.97 -12.63 -0.54
CA TRP A 63 10.48 -12.26 -1.86
C TRP A 63 11.07 -10.84 -1.85
N LYS A 64 12.29 -10.68 -2.37
CA LYS A 64 12.87 -9.39 -2.75
C LYS A 64 12.40 -8.98 -4.15
N ILE A 65 12.40 -9.94 -5.07
CA ILE A 65 11.81 -9.83 -6.40
C ILE A 65 10.92 -11.06 -6.55
N LYS A 66 9.63 -10.85 -6.79
CA LYS A 66 8.61 -11.91 -6.81
C LYS A 66 9.03 -13.03 -7.76
N ASN A 67 9.07 -14.27 -7.25
CA ASN A 67 9.46 -15.49 -7.96
C ASN A 67 10.89 -15.51 -8.55
N ILE A 68 11.73 -14.51 -8.26
CA ILE A 68 13.09 -14.41 -8.80
C ILE A 68 14.12 -14.48 -7.68
N LYS A 69 13.92 -13.73 -6.59
CA LYS A 69 14.93 -13.60 -5.55
C LYS A 69 14.31 -13.47 -4.17
N LEU A 70 14.75 -14.30 -3.23
CA LEU A 70 14.40 -14.21 -1.81
C LEU A 70 15.28 -13.18 -1.08
N GLN A 71 14.75 -12.64 0.01
CA GLN A 71 15.49 -11.81 0.96
C GLN A 71 16.56 -12.63 1.69
N SER A 72 17.57 -11.95 2.22
CA SER A 72 18.63 -12.59 3.00
C SER A 72 18.17 -13.00 4.40
N TYR A 73 17.30 -12.21 5.03
CA TYR A 73 16.75 -12.48 6.36
C TYR A 73 15.43 -13.24 6.28
N CYS A 74 15.21 -14.16 7.22
CA CYS A 74 13.91 -14.83 7.36
C CYS A 74 12.81 -13.82 7.74
N LYS A 75 11.54 -14.22 7.61
CA LYS A 75 10.36 -13.40 7.92
C LYS A 75 10.41 -12.82 9.34
N LYS A 76 10.82 -13.62 10.34
CA LYS A 76 10.94 -13.18 11.74
C LYS A 76 12.00 -12.09 11.91
N CYS A 77 13.23 -12.35 11.46
CA CYS A 77 14.32 -11.37 11.55
C CYS A 77 14.01 -10.10 10.75
N SER A 78 13.37 -10.24 9.59
CA SER A 78 12.92 -9.09 8.78
C SER A 78 11.92 -8.21 9.55
N ARG A 79 10.92 -8.82 10.20
CA ARG A 79 9.93 -8.08 11.02
C ARG A 79 10.58 -7.34 12.19
N LEU A 80 11.48 -8.02 12.92
CA LEU A 80 12.22 -7.41 14.03
C LEU A 80 13.11 -6.26 13.56
N TYR A 81 13.80 -6.44 12.44
CA TYR A 81 14.62 -5.41 11.83
C TYR A 81 13.79 -4.19 11.44
N ILE A 82 12.67 -4.38 10.73
CA ILE A 82 11.78 -3.29 10.31
C ILE A 82 11.24 -2.54 11.54
N LYS A 83 10.80 -3.26 12.57
CA LYS A 83 10.31 -2.65 13.81
C LYS A 83 11.40 -1.80 14.49
N SER A 84 12.59 -2.37 14.71
CA SER A 84 13.71 -1.65 15.33
C SER A 84 14.13 -0.43 14.50
N HIS A 85 14.18 -0.56 13.17
CA HIS A 85 14.48 0.54 12.28
C HIS A 85 13.42 1.65 12.38
N TYR A 86 12.13 1.30 12.39
CA TYR A 86 11.05 2.26 12.55
C TYR A 86 11.13 2.98 13.89
N ASP A 87 11.31 2.25 15.00
CA ASP A 87 11.38 2.82 16.35
C ASP A 87 12.55 3.82 16.47
N LYS A 88 13.74 3.44 15.97
CA LYS A 88 14.94 4.30 15.98
C LYS A 88 14.79 5.55 15.10
N ASN A 89 14.06 5.46 14.00
CA ASN A 89 13.91 6.54 13.03
C ASN A 89 12.54 7.23 13.10
N ARG A 90 11.71 6.91 14.11
CA ARG A 90 10.33 7.38 14.21
C ARG A 90 10.26 8.91 14.15
N GLN A 91 11.13 9.58 14.91
CA GLN A 91 11.18 11.03 14.95
C GLN A 91 11.56 11.64 13.59
N TYR A 92 12.50 11.01 12.87
CA TYR A 92 12.85 11.44 11.51
C TYR A 92 11.65 11.37 10.56
N TYR A 93 10.88 10.27 10.58
CA TYR A 93 9.70 10.14 9.74
C TYR A 93 8.60 11.13 10.11
N ILE A 94 8.39 11.39 11.40
CA ILE A 94 7.43 12.40 11.88
C ILE A 94 7.83 13.78 11.36
N VAL A 95 9.07 14.22 11.58
CA VAL A 95 9.56 15.52 11.11
C VAL A 95 9.49 15.62 9.59
N LYS A 96 9.86 14.56 8.87
CA LYS A 96 9.78 14.50 7.41
C LYS A 96 8.33 14.61 6.92
N ALA A 97 7.39 13.94 7.59
CA ALA A 97 5.97 14.03 7.28
C ALA A 97 5.42 15.44 7.55
N HIS A 98 5.75 16.06 8.68
CA HIS A 98 5.37 17.45 8.98
C HIS A 98 5.86 18.41 7.90
N LYS A 99 7.16 18.40 7.58
CA LYS A 99 7.73 19.27 6.54
C LYS A 99 7.03 19.09 5.19
N ARG A 100 6.75 17.84 4.80
CA ARG A 100 5.99 17.55 3.58
C ARG A 100 4.57 18.12 3.67
N ASN A 101 3.88 17.88 4.77
CA ASN A 101 2.50 18.32 4.96
C ASN A 101 2.39 19.85 4.96
N ASP A 102 3.33 20.57 5.56
CA ASP A 102 3.36 22.03 5.56
C ASP A 102 3.41 22.59 4.14
N VAL A 103 4.27 22.02 3.28
CA VAL A 103 4.37 22.40 1.87
C VAL A 103 3.07 22.11 1.12
N LEU A 104 2.46 20.95 1.36
CA LEU A 104 1.21 20.57 0.69
C LEU A 104 0.02 21.44 1.14
N GLN A 105 -0.08 21.71 2.44
CA GLN A 105 -1.11 22.58 2.99
C GLN A 105 -0.95 24.02 2.49
N LYS A 106 0.29 24.50 2.36
CA LYS A 106 0.55 25.82 1.76
C LYS A 106 0.04 25.86 0.33
N ARG A 107 0.40 24.89 -0.51
CA ARG A 107 -0.08 24.81 -1.91
C ARG A 107 -1.61 24.73 -2.00
N ALA A 108 -2.24 24.00 -1.09
CA ALA A 108 -3.70 23.95 -1.01
C ALA A 108 -4.29 25.33 -0.70
N ARG A 109 -3.77 26.03 0.32
CA ARG A 109 -4.23 27.39 0.68
C ARG A 109 -4.00 28.40 -0.44
N ASP A 110 -2.83 28.34 -1.09
CA ASP A 110 -2.47 29.21 -2.22
C ASP A 110 -3.45 29.02 -3.42
N PHE A 111 -4.05 27.82 -3.57
CA PHE A 111 -5.09 27.56 -4.57
C PHE A 111 -6.49 27.97 -4.09
N LEU A 112 -6.87 27.59 -2.87
CA LEU A 112 -8.23 27.76 -2.34
C LEU A 112 -8.55 29.22 -2.01
N GLY A 113 -7.58 30.01 -1.57
CA GLY A 113 -7.78 31.43 -1.24
C GLY A 113 -8.31 32.23 -2.44
N PRO A 114 -7.57 32.28 -3.57
CA PRO A 114 -8.04 32.95 -4.79
C PRO A 114 -9.34 32.37 -5.34
N TYR A 115 -9.54 31.05 -5.20
CA TYR A 115 -10.80 30.40 -5.59
C TYR A 115 -11.98 30.98 -4.79
N LEU A 116 -11.90 31.01 -3.47
CA LEU A 116 -12.98 31.55 -2.62
C LEU A 116 -13.20 33.06 -2.84
N LEU A 117 -12.14 33.83 -3.10
CA LEU A 117 -12.29 35.27 -3.40
C LEU A 117 -13.03 35.56 -4.72
N SER A 118 -13.00 34.63 -5.67
CA SER A 118 -13.68 34.77 -6.97
C SER A 118 -15.05 34.09 -7.04
N HIS A 119 -15.45 33.36 -5.99
CA HIS A 119 -16.68 32.57 -5.95
C HIS A 119 -17.49 32.96 -4.71
N PRO A 120 -18.37 33.97 -4.79
CA PRO A 120 -19.24 34.33 -3.67
C PRO A 120 -20.23 33.20 -3.34
N CYS A 121 -20.89 33.33 -2.19
CA CYS A 121 -21.97 32.42 -1.80
C CYS A 121 -23.04 32.33 -2.89
N VAL A 122 -23.31 31.12 -3.38
CA VAL A 122 -24.29 30.89 -4.45
C VAL A 122 -25.72 31.27 -4.06
N ASP A 123 -26.04 31.30 -2.77
CA ASP A 123 -27.42 31.56 -2.29
C ASP A 123 -27.66 33.03 -1.95
N CYS A 124 -26.66 33.75 -1.42
CA CYS A 124 -26.84 35.12 -0.91
C CYS A 124 -25.80 36.14 -1.37
N GLY A 125 -24.84 35.74 -2.21
CA GLY A 125 -23.81 36.64 -2.76
C GLY A 125 -22.74 37.11 -1.78
N GLU A 126 -22.70 36.60 -0.55
CA GLU A 126 -21.64 36.91 0.42
C GLU A 126 -20.25 36.67 -0.17
N THR A 127 -19.34 37.63 0.03
CA THR A 127 -17.97 37.62 -0.52
C THR A 127 -16.90 37.52 0.56
N ASN A 128 -17.27 37.68 1.83
CA ASN A 128 -16.33 37.59 2.94
C ASN A 128 -15.80 36.15 3.08
N ILE A 129 -14.56 35.95 2.64
CA ILE A 129 -13.87 34.66 2.65
C ILE A 129 -13.87 33.97 4.03
N LEU A 130 -13.92 34.73 5.13
CA LEU A 130 -13.90 34.17 6.49
C LEU A 130 -15.14 33.33 6.81
N VAL A 131 -16.25 33.53 6.10
CA VAL A 131 -17.50 32.78 6.29
C VAL A 131 -17.82 31.84 5.14
N LEU A 132 -17.02 31.81 4.08
CA LEU A 132 -17.25 30.94 2.92
C LEU A 132 -16.75 29.52 3.18
N GLU A 133 -17.58 28.56 2.78
CA GLU A 133 -17.37 27.12 2.93
C GLU A 133 -17.62 26.40 1.60
N PHE A 134 -16.97 25.25 1.43
CA PHE A 134 -17.25 24.33 0.33
C PHE A 134 -18.39 23.38 0.74
N ASP A 135 -19.55 23.53 0.10
CA ASP A 135 -20.70 22.66 0.29
C ASP A 135 -20.83 21.70 -0.90
N HIS A 136 -20.81 20.40 -0.64
CA HIS A 136 -20.91 19.39 -1.69
C HIS A 136 -22.30 19.40 -2.33
N LYS A 137 -22.35 19.46 -3.66
CA LYS A 137 -23.61 19.39 -4.44
C LYS A 137 -24.39 18.12 -4.14
N ASN A 138 -23.68 16.99 -4.08
CA ASN A 138 -24.22 15.71 -3.66
C ASN A 138 -23.35 15.11 -2.55
N ARG A 139 -23.91 15.00 -1.33
CA ARG A 139 -23.19 14.45 -0.16
C ARG A 139 -22.76 12.99 -0.33
N LYS A 140 -23.34 12.23 -1.27
CA LYS A 140 -22.97 10.84 -1.55
C LYS A 140 -21.73 10.71 -2.46
N GLU A 141 -21.36 11.78 -3.16
CA GLU A 141 -20.24 11.78 -4.13
C GLU A 141 -18.93 12.32 -3.54
N LYS A 142 -18.99 12.83 -2.30
CA LYS A 142 -17.80 13.31 -1.60
C LYS A 142 -16.94 12.15 -1.13
N THR A 143 -15.62 12.32 -1.27
CA THR A 143 -14.69 11.41 -0.61
C THR A 143 -14.53 11.78 0.86
N ASP A 144 -14.44 13.08 1.14
CA ASP A 144 -14.28 13.65 2.49
C ASP A 144 -14.54 15.16 2.44
N THR A 145 -14.45 15.86 3.58
CA THR A 145 -14.47 17.33 3.57
C THR A 145 -13.17 17.90 3.00
N ILE A 146 -13.23 19.06 2.33
CA ILE A 146 -12.03 19.72 1.79
C ILE A 146 -10.97 19.94 2.88
N GLY A 147 -11.37 20.34 4.09
CA GLY A 147 -10.48 20.49 5.24
C GLY A 147 -9.74 19.20 5.61
N ARG A 148 -10.44 18.05 5.66
CA ARG A 148 -9.80 16.74 5.92
C ARG A 148 -8.88 16.30 4.78
N ILE A 149 -9.27 16.55 3.53
CA ILE A 149 -8.42 16.24 2.37
C ILE A 149 -7.09 17.01 2.45
N ILE A 150 -7.12 18.28 2.82
CA ILE A 150 -5.92 19.10 3.03
C ILE A 150 -5.07 18.55 4.17
N GLN A 151 -5.69 18.25 5.32
CA GLN A 151 -4.98 17.70 6.49
C GLN A 151 -4.33 16.34 6.20
N SER A 152 -4.93 15.52 5.34
CA SER A 152 -4.38 14.22 4.94
C SER A 152 -3.14 14.30 4.05
N GLY A 153 -2.75 15.50 3.58
CA GLY A 153 -1.63 15.67 2.65
C GLY A 153 -1.94 15.16 1.24
N ALA A 154 -3.19 15.32 0.78
CA ALA A 154 -3.60 14.99 -0.57
C ALA A 154 -2.88 15.81 -1.64
N SER A 155 -2.83 15.28 -2.87
CA SER A 155 -2.31 16.04 -4.02
C SER A 155 -3.22 17.21 -4.37
N LEU A 156 -2.64 18.25 -5.00
CA LEU A 156 -3.40 19.41 -5.44
C LEU A 156 -4.51 19.02 -6.44
N ASP A 157 -4.24 18.07 -7.33
CA ASP A 157 -5.25 17.59 -8.29
C ASP A 157 -6.45 16.93 -7.60
N LYS A 158 -6.21 16.16 -6.54
CA LYS A 158 -7.29 15.58 -5.74
C LYS A 158 -8.13 16.67 -5.07
N ILE A 159 -7.50 17.74 -4.58
CA ILE A 159 -8.20 18.89 -4.00
C ILE A 159 -9.05 19.59 -5.07
N LYS A 160 -8.48 19.88 -6.24
CA LYS A 160 -9.19 20.50 -7.38
C LYS A 160 -10.41 19.67 -7.81
N ASN A 161 -10.23 18.37 -7.95
CA ASN A 161 -11.30 17.45 -8.32
C ASN A 161 -12.43 17.42 -7.28
N GLU A 162 -12.10 17.52 -5.99
CA GLU A 162 -13.14 17.59 -4.96
C GLU A 162 -13.83 18.96 -4.94
N VAL A 163 -13.08 20.06 -5.09
CA VAL A 163 -13.64 21.42 -5.19
C VAL A 163 -14.63 21.55 -6.34
N ALA A 164 -14.38 20.91 -7.48
CA ALA A 164 -15.30 20.92 -8.62
C ALA A 164 -16.69 20.31 -8.32
N LYS A 165 -16.78 19.44 -7.30
CA LYS A 165 -18.03 18.83 -6.83
C LYS A 165 -18.76 19.70 -5.79
N CYS A 166 -18.17 20.82 -5.38
CA CYS A 166 -18.72 21.71 -4.38
C CYS A 166 -19.28 22.99 -5.01
N ASP A 167 -20.25 23.58 -4.34
CA ASP A 167 -20.59 24.99 -4.47
C ASP A 167 -19.90 25.76 -3.33
N VAL A 168 -19.66 27.05 -3.54
CA VAL A 168 -19.24 27.94 -2.44
C VAL A 168 -20.48 28.53 -1.79
N ARG A 169 -20.63 28.33 -0.49
CA ARG A 169 -21.75 28.85 0.32
C ARG A 169 -21.21 29.50 1.58
N CYS A 170 -21.87 30.54 2.08
CA CYS A 170 -21.54 31.05 3.40
C CYS A 170 -22.06 30.09 4.49
N SER A 171 -21.40 30.10 5.66
CA SER A 171 -21.71 29.22 6.79
C SER A 171 -23.19 29.29 7.23
N ASN A 172 -23.81 30.46 7.12
CA ASN A 172 -25.23 30.65 7.43
C ASN A 172 -26.14 29.95 6.41
N CYS A 173 -25.92 30.16 5.11
CA CYS A 173 -26.71 29.51 4.05
C CYS A 173 -26.48 28.00 4.03
N HIS A 174 -25.23 27.55 4.23
CA HIS A 174 -24.90 26.13 4.34
C HIS A 174 -25.59 25.46 5.53
N ARG A 175 -25.64 26.13 6.69
CA ARG A 175 -26.40 25.65 7.86
C ARG A 175 -27.90 25.55 7.56
N LYS A 176 -28.50 26.58 6.96
CA LYS A 176 -29.92 26.58 6.57
C LYS A 176 -30.22 25.42 5.62
N LYS A 177 -29.43 25.26 4.55
CA LYS A 177 -29.55 24.15 3.60
C LYS A 177 -29.49 22.79 4.29
N THR A 178 -28.53 22.60 5.21
CA THR A 178 -28.41 21.36 5.97
C THR A 178 -29.65 21.09 6.85
N GLU A 179 -30.17 22.10 7.54
CA GLU A 179 -31.37 21.97 8.38
C GLU A 179 -32.62 21.63 7.53
N ILE A 180 -32.71 22.19 6.32
CA ILE A 180 -33.76 21.89 5.34
C ILE A 180 -33.62 20.45 4.81
N GLU A 181 -32.43 20.08 4.33
CA GLU A 181 -32.13 18.73 3.77
C GLU A 181 -32.41 17.61 4.78
N ASN A 182 -32.13 17.85 6.06
CA ASN A 182 -32.32 16.86 7.12
C ASN A 182 -33.74 16.88 7.71
N ASN A 183 -34.67 17.68 7.18
CA ASN A 183 -36.02 17.87 7.69
C ASN A 183 -36.04 18.14 9.22
N SER A 184 -35.23 19.12 9.64
CA SER A 184 -35.06 19.45 11.05
C SER A 184 -36.36 19.94 11.69
N TRP A 185 -36.55 19.65 12.99
CA TRP A 185 -37.70 20.11 13.77
C TRP A 185 -37.84 21.65 13.77
N LYS A 186 -36.74 22.37 13.56
CA LYS A 186 -36.72 23.84 13.48
C LYS A 186 -37.54 24.38 12.32
N LEU A 187 -37.75 23.60 11.26
CA LEU A 187 -38.54 24.01 10.09
C LEU A 187 -39.98 24.35 10.45
N LYS A 188 -40.54 23.73 11.50
CA LYS A 188 -41.87 24.07 12.04
C LYS A 188 -41.99 25.52 12.50
N TYR A 189 -40.89 26.11 12.95
CA TYR A 189 -40.82 27.46 13.51
C TYR A 189 -40.08 28.44 12.59
N ALA A 190 -39.59 27.96 11.44
CA ALA A 190 -38.92 28.81 10.48
C ALA A 190 -39.94 29.81 9.91
N PRO A 191 -39.56 31.09 9.75
CA PRO A 191 -40.43 32.06 9.12
C PRO A 191 -40.78 31.59 7.71
N VAL A 192 -42.06 31.67 7.35
CA VAL A 192 -42.49 31.46 5.96
C VAL A 192 -41.87 32.60 5.14
N ALA A 193 -41.10 32.22 4.12
CA ALA A 193 -40.47 33.16 3.21
C ALA A 193 -41.50 33.86 2.32
#